data_AF-A0A1Y3BE98-F1
#
_entry.id   AF-A0A1Y3BE98-F1
#
_cell.length_a   1.000
_cell.length_b   1.000
_cell.length_c   1.000
_cell.angle_alpha   90.00
_cell.angle_beta   90.00
_cell.angle_gamma   90.00
#
_symmetry.space_group_name_H-M   'P 1'
#
loop_
_entity.id
_entity.type
_entity.pdbx_description
1 polymer ?
#
loop_
_entity_poly.entity_id
_entity_poly.type
_entity_poly.pdbx_seq_one_letter_code
_entity_poly.pdbx_strand_id
1 'polypeptide(L)'
;PYYNPKSPVHIITGSAGCREFVTPVRPNPHPYTAYVSNDYGYTYMTVMNETHIQLQQVSRNQNGKVIDEFTLIKEKHGPEAWY
;
A
#
# COMPACT_ATOMS: atom_id res chain seq x y z
N PRO A 1 7.40 0.56 8.47
CA PRO A 1 7.81 -0.71 7.81
C PRO A 1 6.98 -1.87 8.39
N TYR A 2 6.55 -2.81 7.55
CA TYR A 2 5.86 -4.02 7.99
C TYR A 2 6.84 -5.19 8.01
N TYR A 3 7.13 -5.73 9.19
CA TYR A 3 8.17 -6.75 9.38
C TYR A 3 7.54 -8.11 9.67
N ASN A 4 7.89 -9.10 8.83
CA ASN A 4 7.44 -10.50 8.93
C ASN A 4 5.93 -10.65 9.24
N PRO A 5 5.02 -9.96 8.52
CA PRO A 5 3.60 -10.12 8.79
C PRO A 5 3.17 -11.57 8.54
N LYS A 6 2.32 -12.11 9.43
CA LYS A 6 1.79 -13.49 9.35
C LYS A 6 0.69 -13.63 8.30
N SER A 7 0.16 -12.52 7.81
CA SER A 7 -0.85 -12.48 6.75
C SER A 7 -0.45 -11.46 5.68
N PRO A 8 -0.99 -11.53 4.46
CA PRO A 8 -0.69 -10.57 3.42
C PRO A 8 -0.99 -9.13 3.84
N VAL A 9 -0.11 -8.20 3.46
CA VAL A 9 -0.41 -6.76 3.51
C VAL A 9 -1.23 -6.44 2.26
N HIS A 10 -2.48 -6.06 2.46
CA HIS A 10 -3.40 -5.76 1.36
C HIS A 10 -3.33 -4.29 0.96
N ILE A 11 -3.00 -4.02 -0.30
CA ILE A 11 -2.83 -2.67 -0.86
C ILE A 11 -3.84 -2.48 -1.99
N ILE A 12 -4.52 -1.34 -2.01
CA ILE A 12 -5.47 -0.96 -3.06
C ILE A 12 -4.90 0.26 -3.80
N THR A 13 -4.70 0.12 -5.11
CA THR A 13 -4.17 1.18 -6.00
C THR A 13 -5.14 1.51 -7.15
N GLY A 14 -6.43 1.23 -6.98
CA GLY A 14 -7.47 1.37 -8.01
C GLY A 14 -7.90 2.81 -8.34
N SER A 15 -7.12 3.84 -7.96
CA SER A 15 -7.48 5.25 -8.11
C SER A 15 -6.71 5.92 -9.25
N ALA A 16 -6.68 5.31 -10.44
CA ALA A 16 -5.91 5.83 -11.58
C ALA A 16 -6.58 7.02 -12.31
N GLY A 17 -7.87 7.28 -12.08
CA GLY A 17 -8.61 8.39 -12.71
C GLY A 17 -9.86 7.99 -13.49
N CYS A 18 -10.67 7.06 -12.98
CA CYS A 18 -11.93 6.67 -13.62
C CYS A 18 -12.97 7.82 -13.61
N ARG A 19 -14.01 7.72 -14.44
CA ARG A 19 -15.08 8.75 -14.55
C ARG A 19 -16.10 8.66 -13.41
N GLU A 20 -16.10 7.54 -12.68
CA GLU A 20 -17.03 7.21 -11.60
C GLU A 20 -16.66 7.89 -10.26
N PHE A 21 -15.57 8.68 -10.25
CA PHE A 21 -15.01 9.31 -9.06
C PHE A 21 -14.44 8.33 -8.03
N VAL A 22 -13.90 8.86 -6.93
CA VAL A 22 -13.32 8.07 -5.84
C VAL A 22 -14.36 7.72 -4.77
N THR A 23 -14.25 6.54 -4.18
CA THR A 23 -15.07 6.15 -3.02
C THR A 23 -14.71 7.01 -1.81
N PRO A 24 -15.68 7.59 -1.07
CA PRO A 24 -15.40 8.35 0.16
C PRO A 24 -14.68 7.52 1.23
N VAL A 25 -13.71 8.12 1.93
CA VAL A 25 -13.10 7.51 3.12
C VAL A 25 -14.13 7.39 4.23
N ARG A 26 -14.18 6.23 4.89
CA ARG A 26 -15.02 6.03 6.08
C ARG A 26 -14.50 6.88 7.25
N PRO A 27 -15.35 7.63 7.96
CA PRO A 27 -14.91 8.45 9.10
C PRO A 27 -14.21 7.66 10.21
N ASN A 28 -14.66 6.42 10.43
CA ASN A 28 -14.03 5.47 11.34
C ASN A 28 -13.54 4.27 10.53
N PRO A 29 -12.28 4.28 10.06
CA PRO A 29 -11.71 3.15 9.35
C PRO A 29 -11.61 1.94 10.29
N HIS A 30 -11.66 0.75 9.72
CA HIS A 30 -11.51 -0.48 10.51
C HIS A 30 -10.09 -0.56 11.10
N PRO A 31 -9.89 -1.27 12.22
CA PRO A 31 -8.58 -1.33 12.89
C PRO A 31 -7.47 -1.95 12.03
N TYR A 32 -7.81 -2.67 10.96
CA TYR A 32 -6.85 -3.22 9.99
C TYR A 32 -6.48 -2.26 8.86
N THR A 33 -7.07 -1.07 8.80
CA THR A 33 -6.69 -0.03 7.84
C THR A 33 -5.55 0.80 8.42
N ALA A 34 -4.35 0.64 7.87
CA ALA A 34 -3.19 1.44 8.27
C ALA A 34 -3.16 2.82 7.61
N TYR A 35 -3.53 2.90 6.33
CA TYR A 35 -3.58 4.14 5.56
C TYR A 35 -4.70 4.08 4.51
N VAL A 36 -5.30 5.24 4.22
CA VAL A 36 -6.31 5.39 3.17
C VAL A 36 -6.26 6.83 2.64
N SER A 37 -6.40 6.99 1.32
CA SER A 37 -6.46 8.28 0.65
C SER A 37 -7.49 8.24 -0.47
N ASN A 38 -8.08 9.41 -0.74
CA ASN A 38 -9.02 9.64 -1.84
C ASN A 38 -8.37 10.33 -3.04
N ASP A 39 -7.04 10.41 -3.05
CA ASP A 39 -6.34 10.99 -4.18
C ASP A 39 -6.35 10.04 -5.39
N TYR A 40 -6.42 10.62 -6.58
CA TYR A 40 -6.00 9.90 -7.77
C TYR A 40 -4.49 9.80 -7.80
N GLY A 41 -3.96 8.72 -8.33
CA GLY A 41 -2.55 8.44 -8.26
C GLY A 41 -2.16 7.09 -8.84
N TYR A 42 -0.94 6.70 -8.53
CA TYR A 42 -0.36 5.42 -8.91
C TYR A 42 0.61 4.96 -7.83
N THR A 43 1.07 3.70 -7.92
CA THR A 43 1.97 3.11 -6.92
C THR A 43 3.23 2.61 -7.59
N TYR A 44 4.38 2.96 -7.02
CA TYR A 44 5.65 2.30 -7.32
C TYR A 44 5.86 1.14 -6.36
N MET A 45 6.26 0.00 -6.90
CA MET A 45 6.70 -1.16 -6.14
C MET A 45 8.11 -1.52 -6.61
N THR A 46 9.08 -1.38 -5.70
CA THR A 46 10.48 -1.69 -5.96
C THR A 46 10.85 -2.94 -5.18
N VAL A 47 11.12 -4.05 -5.89
CA VAL A 47 11.68 -5.25 -5.30
C VAL A 47 13.18 -5.01 -5.11
N MET A 48 13.60 -4.74 -3.88
CA MET A 48 14.98 -4.35 -3.58
C MET A 48 15.91 -5.57 -3.49
N ASN A 49 15.41 -6.66 -2.92
CA ASN A 49 16.09 -7.96 -2.80
C ASN A 49 15.05 -9.04 -2.45
N GLU A 50 15.52 -10.26 -2.14
CA GLU A 50 14.67 -11.40 -1.79
C GLU A 50 13.72 -11.11 -0.61
N THR A 51 14.13 -10.27 0.34
CA THR A 51 13.39 -10.04 1.59
C THR A 51 12.70 -8.68 1.70
N HIS A 52 13.01 -7.73 0.82
CA HIS A 52 12.52 -6.34 0.94
C HIS A 52 11.82 -5.84 -0.33
N ILE A 53 10.61 -5.32 -0.15
CA ILE A 53 9.85 -4.58 -1.17
C ILE A 53 9.55 -3.20 -0.63
N GLN A 54 9.91 -2.14 -1.36
CA GLN A 54 9.47 -0.77 -1.06
C GLN A 54 8.22 -0.45 -1.87
N LEU A 55 7.23 0.16 -1.22
CA LEU A 55 6.03 0.70 -1.86
C LEU A 55 5.93 2.20 -1.61
N GLN A 56 5.55 2.93 -2.66
CA GLN A 56 5.26 4.36 -2.61
C GLN A 56 3.95 4.64 -3.34
N GLN A 57 2.97 5.26 -2.68
CA GLN A 57 1.77 5.78 -3.32
C GLN A 57 1.98 7.25 -3.68
N VAL A 58 1.85 7.57 -4.96
CA VAL A 58 2.07 8.90 -5.52
C VAL A 58 0.75 9.53 -5.90
N SER A 59 0.48 10.73 -5.39
CA SER A 59 -0.75 11.48 -5.66
C SER A 59 -0.59 12.35 -6.90
N ARG A 60 -1.49 12.15 -7.88
CA ARG A 60 -1.70 13.07 -9.00
C ARG A 60 -2.38 14.36 -8.54
N ASN A 61 -3.27 14.28 -7.55
CA ASN A 61 -3.98 15.44 -7.02
C ASN A 61 -3.02 16.46 -6.37
N GLN A 62 -1.92 15.96 -5.79
CA GLN A 62 -0.89 16.75 -5.13
C GLN A 62 0.39 16.83 -5.99
N ASN A 63 0.25 16.99 -7.31
CA ASN A 63 1.34 17.21 -8.26
C ASN A 63 2.52 16.22 -8.17
N GLY A 64 2.23 14.92 -7.97
CA GLY A 64 3.25 13.88 -7.91
C GLY A 64 3.90 13.69 -6.53
N LYS A 65 3.30 14.23 -5.46
CA LYS A 65 3.77 14.02 -4.10
C LYS A 65 3.58 12.56 -3.65
N VAL A 66 4.59 11.98 -3.01
CA VAL A 66 4.46 10.71 -2.28
C VAL A 66 3.61 10.94 -1.04
N ILE A 67 2.48 10.25 -0.95
CA ILE A 67 1.48 10.41 0.12
C ILE A 67 1.46 9.25 1.12
N ASP A 68 2.00 8.10 0.72
CA ASP A 68 2.29 6.97 1.60
C ASP A 68 3.56 6.26 1.10
N GLU A 69 4.39 5.80 2.03
CA GLU A 69 5.63 5.10 1.75
C GLU A 69 5.96 4.11 2.87
N PHE A 70 6.25 2.86 2.49
CA PHE A 70 6.73 1.86 3.44
C PHE A 70 7.56 0.77 2.77
N THR A 71 8.35 0.10 3.59
CA THR A 71 9.03 -1.15 3.23
C THR A 71 8.33 -2.34 3.86
N LEU A 72 7.96 -3.32 3.05
CA LEU A 72 7.55 -4.66 3.46
C LEU A 72 8.79 -5.54 3.55
N ILE A 73 9.01 -6.14 4.72
CA ILE A 73 10.15 -7.00 5.01
C ILE A 73 9.63 -8.40 5.33
N LYS A 74 10.13 -9.41 4.62
CA LYS A 74 9.74 -10.81 4.78
C LYS A 74 10.96 -11.71 4.64
N GLU A 75 11.40 -12.30 5.75
CA GLU A 75 12.64 -13.11 5.81
C GLU A 75 12.44 -14.57 5.39
N LYS A 76 11.22 -15.10 5.52
CA LYS A 76 10.83 -16.46 5.10
C LYS A 76 9.68 -16.37 4.11
N HIS A 77 9.67 -17.22 3.08
CA HIS A 77 8.68 -17.18 2.01
C HIS A 77 8.00 -18.54 1.88
N GLY A 78 6.69 -18.58 1.62
CA GLY A 78 5.96 -19.84 1.57
C GLY A 78 5.23 -20.17 2.88
N PRO A 79 4.70 -21.41 3.01
CA PRO A 79 3.84 -21.82 4.13
C PRO A 79 4.49 -21.67 5.51
N GLU A 80 5.80 -21.85 5.61
CA GLU A 80 6.56 -21.71 6.86
C GLU A 80 6.55 -20.28 7.40
N ALA A 81 6.25 -19.30 6.56
CA ALA A 81 6.25 -17.90 6.95
C ALA A 81 4.95 -17.47 7.64
N TRP A 82 4.00 -18.39 7.81
CA TRP A 82 2.65 -18.14 8.30
C TRP A 82 2.52 -18.50 9.80
N TYR A 83 3.54 -19.17 10.36
CA TYR A 83 3.57 -19.65 11.75
C TYR A 83 4.47 -18.79 12.63
#